data_AF-A0A486XGM7-F1
#
_entry.id   AF-A0A486XGM7-F1
#
_cell.length_a   1.000
_cell.length_b   1.000
_cell.length_c   1.000
_cell.angle_alpha   90.00
_cell.angle_beta   90.00
_cell.angle_gamma   90.00
#
_symmetry.space_group_name_H-M   'P 1'
#
loop_
_entity.id
_entity.type
_entity.pdbx_description
1 polymer ?
#
loop_
_entity_poly.entity_id
_entity_poly.type
_entity_poly.pdbx_seq_one_letter_code
_entity_poly.pdbx_strand_id
1 'polypeptide(L)'
;MLAALANWLHYMLGLAAELAGKHRLFQANSLKTRRVLSFNYLGKRLCRLARVGISTEEIQAAVRQLLEWASVFDWSNVRKVIA
;
A
#
# COMPACT_ATOMS: atom_id res chain seq x y z
N MET A 1 -0.11 -18.88 6.34
CA MET A 1 -0.41 -17.62 7.07
C MET A 1 0.69 -16.57 6.99
N LEU A 2 1.96 -16.91 7.28
CA LEU A 2 3.07 -15.93 7.27
C LEU A 2 3.19 -15.14 5.96
N ALA A 3 3.07 -15.80 4.80
CA ALA A 3 3.13 -15.13 3.50
C ALA A 3 1.99 -14.10 3.30
N ALA A 4 0.79 -14.38 3.82
CA ALA A 4 -0.33 -13.45 3.72
C ALA A 4 -0.10 -12.21 4.59
N LEU A 5 0.40 -12.39 5.81
CA LEU A 5 0.79 -11.29 6.69
C LEU A 5 1.92 -10.44 6.09
N ALA A 6 2.93 -11.08 5.50
CA ALA A 6 4.01 -10.37 4.82
C ALA A 6 3.48 -9.55 3.63
N ASN A 7 2.59 -10.11 2.80
CA ASN A 7 1.95 -9.35 1.73
C ASN A 7 1.09 -8.21 2.27
N TRP A 8 0.36 -8.41 3.36
CA TRP A 8 -0.39 -7.33 3.99
C TRP A 8 0.50 -6.19 4.46
N LEU A 9 1.63 -6.51 5.10
CA LEU A 9 2.61 -5.51 5.54
C LEU A 9 3.20 -4.73 4.35
N HIS A 10 3.60 -5.42 3.28
CA HIS A 10 4.10 -4.75 2.08
C HIS A 10 3.03 -3.87 1.42
N TYR A 11 1.78 -4.32 1.40
CA TYR A 11 0.66 -3.52 0.90
C TYR A 11 0.52 -2.22 1.69
N MET A 12 0.51 -2.29 3.02
CA MET A 12 0.40 -1.12 3.90
C MET A 12 1.56 -0.14 3.71
N LEU A 13 2.79 -0.64 3.61
CA LEU A 13 3.97 0.20 3.34
C LEU A 13 3.93 0.85 1.95
N GLY A 14 3.47 0.11 0.94
CA GLY A 14 3.26 0.63 -0.40
C GLY A 14 2.22 1.74 -0.42
N LEU A 15 1.09 1.56 0.29
CA LEU A 15 0.04 2.55 0.39
C LEU A 15 0.54 3.84 1.07
N ALA A 16 1.24 3.72 2.21
CA ALA A 16 1.82 4.87 2.91
C ALA A 16 2.79 5.65 2.00
N ALA A 17 3.67 4.95 1.29
CA ALA A 17 4.62 5.56 0.38
C ALA A 17 3.97 6.22 -0.84
N GLU A 18 2.82 5.73 -1.26
CA GLU A 18 2.06 6.33 -2.34
C GLU A 18 1.42 7.65 -1.92
N LEU A 19 0.71 7.64 -0.79
CA LEU A 19 0.09 8.83 -0.21
C LEU A 19 1.12 9.92 0.09
N ALA A 20 2.32 9.53 0.53
CA ALA A 20 3.44 10.44 0.75
C ALA A 20 4.16 10.91 -0.54
N GLY A 21 3.74 10.45 -1.73
CA GLY A 21 4.39 10.79 -3.01
C GLY A 21 5.76 10.13 -3.23
N LYS A 22 6.25 9.33 -2.27
CA LYS A 22 7.57 8.67 -2.30
C LYS A 22 7.66 7.57 -3.35
N HIS A 23 6.52 7.04 -3.80
CA HIS A 23 6.43 6.08 -4.91
C HIS A 23 7.16 6.55 -6.19
N ARG A 24 7.23 7.87 -6.42
CA ARG A 24 7.91 8.49 -7.57
C ARG A 24 9.40 8.18 -7.61
N LEU A 25 10.06 7.98 -6.47
CA LEU A 25 11.48 7.65 -6.41
C LEU A 25 11.79 6.26 -6.95
N PHE A 26 10.79 5.36 -6.95
CA PHE A 26 10.93 3.98 -7.40
C PHE A 26 10.51 3.77 -8.86
N GLN A 27 9.94 4.79 -9.50
CA GLN A 27 9.55 4.74 -10.89
C GLN A 27 10.73 5.16 -11.79
N ALA A 28 11.01 4.33 -12.79
CA ALA A 28 12.00 4.61 -13.83
C ALA A 28 11.50 5.60 -14.90
N ASN A 29 10.19 5.88 -14.93
CA ASN A 29 9.60 6.77 -15.92
C ASN A 29 9.99 8.24 -15.67
N SER A 30 10.30 8.96 -16.75
CA SER A 30 10.59 10.40 -16.73
C SER A 30 9.37 11.24 -16.37
N LEU A 31 8.16 10.80 -16.76
CA LEU A 31 6.89 11.42 -16.36
C LEU A 31 6.24 10.61 -15.22
N LYS A 32 6.09 11.24 -14.05
CA LYS A 32 5.61 10.61 -12.81
C LYS A 32 4.24 11.13 -12.39
N THR A 33 3.33 11.22 -13.35
CA THR A 33 1.97 11.76 -13.17
C THR A 33 1.00 10.74 -12.58
N ARG A 34 1.29 9.43 -12.74
CA ARG A 34 0.44 8.35 -12.24
C ARG A 34 1.26 7.27 -11.56
N ARG A 35 0.60 6.51 -10.69
CA ARG A 35 1.16 5.25 -10.19
C ARG A 35 1.25 4.22 -11.32
N VAL A 36 2.39 3.53 -11.38
CA VAL A 36 2.61 2.37 -12.26
C VAL A 36 3.05 1.10 -11.52
N LEU A 37 3.35 1.19 -10.22
CA LEU A 37 3.78 0.06 -9.39
C LEU A 37 2.63 -0.36 -8.47
N SER A 38 2.46 -1.67 -8.24
CA SER A 38 1.53 -2.14 -7.22
C SER A 38 2.03 -1.80 -5.82
N PHE A 39 1.10 -1.61 -4.88
CA PHE A 39 1.43 -1.34 -3.47
C PHE A 39 2.38 -2.41 -2.90
N ASN A 40 2.09 -3.69 -3.14
CA ASN A 40 2.93 -4.79 -2.69
C ASN A 40 4.37 -4.71 -3.20
N TYR A 41 4.56 -4.40 -4.48
CA TYR A 41 5.90 -4.27 -5.05
C TYR A 41 6.63 -3.04 -4.47
N LEU A 42 5.91 -1.93 -4.32
CA LEU A 42 6.45 -0.71 -3.74
C LEU A 42 6.89 -0.92 -2.29
N GLY A 43 6.07 -1.58 -1.46
CA GLY A 43 6.42 -1.93 -0.07
C GLY A 43 7.63 -2.85 0.00
N LYS A 44 7.71 -3.88 -0.85
CA LYS A 44 8.92 -4.73 -0.95
C LYS A 44 10.16 -3.94 -1.31
N ARG A 45 10.06 -2.99 -2.26
CA ARG A 45 11.18 -2.12 -2.65
C ARG A 45 11.60 -1.21 -1.51
N LEU A 46 10.66 -0.66 -0.75
CA LEU A 46 10.92 0.13 0.45
C LEU A 46 11.71 -0.65 1.50
N CYS A 47 11.24 -1.85 1.86
CA CYS A 47 11.94 -2.71 2.82
C CYS A 47 13.36 -3.04 2.36
N ARG A 48 13.58 -3.25 1.06
CA ARG A 48 14.90 -3.58 0.52
C ARG A 48 15.85 -2.40 0.41
N LEU A 49 15.33 -1.20 0.13
CA LEU A 49 16.19 -0.07 -0.24
C LEU A 49 16.65 0.78 0.94
N ALA A 50 16.07 0.64 2.15
CA ALA A 50 16.44 1.28 3.44
C ALA A 50 16.73 2.81 3.43
N ARG A 51 16.62 3.46 2.28
CA ARG A 51 16.98 4.86 2.00
C ARG A 51 15.77 5.78 2.06
N VAL A 52 14.57 5.21 2.06
CA VAL A 52 13.31 5.94 2.11
C VAL A 52 12.64 5.57 3.41
N GLY A 53 12.77 6.44 4.41
CA GLY A 53 12.05 6.28 5.68
C GLY A 53 10.55 6.50 5.47
N ILE A 54 9.74 5.81 6.26
CA ILE A 54 8.30 6.05 6.38
C ILE A 54 8.06 6.56 7.81
N SER A 55 7.37 7.69 7.95
CA SER A 55 7.05 8.24 9.26
C SER A 55 5.77 7.62 9.83
N THR A 56 5.55 7.80 11.14
CA THR A 56 4.34 7.32 11.81
C THR A 56 3.09 7.96 11.21
N GLU A 57 3.16 9.25 10.85
CA GLU A 57 2.05 10.01 10.26
C GLU A 57 1.66 9.43 8.88
N GLU A 58 2.64 9.00 8.08
CA GLU A 58 2.40 8.37 6.79
C GLU A 58 1.74 7.00 6.91
N ILE A 59 2.12 6.23 7.94
CA ILE A 59 1.42 4.97 8.29
C ILE A 59 0.00 5.27 8.74
N GLN A 60 -0.22 6.27 9.60
CA GLN A 60 -1.56 6.65 10.04
C GLN A 60 -2.43 7.10 8.87
N ALA A 61 -1.89 7.85 7.91
CA ALA A 61 -2.60 8.22 6.69
C ALA A 61 -3.03 6.99 5.89
N ALA A 62 -2.15 5.99 5.74
CA ALA A 62 -2.50 4.73 5.08
C ALA A 62 -3.61 3.96 5.84
N VAL A 63 -3.57 3.93 7.17
CA VAL A 63 -4.62 3.31 7.99
C VAL A 63 -5.95 4.04 7.81
N ARG A 64 -5.97 5.38 7.85
CA ARG A 64 -7.19 6.17 7.61
C ARG A 64 -7.77 5.89 6.23
N GLN A 65 -6.93 5.87 5.19
CA GLN A 65 -7.36 5.57 3.84
C GLN A 65 -7.97 4.17 3.72
N LEU A 66 -7.37 3.19 4.40
CA LEU A 66 -7.89 1.82 4.42
C LEU A 66 -9.25 1.74 5.14
N LEU A 67 -9.41 2.44 6.27
CA LEU A 67 -10.67 2.50 7.00
C LEU A 67 -11.76 3.21 6.21
N GLU A 68 -11.43 4.25 5.46
CA GLU A 68 -12.35 4.92 4.54
C GLU A 68 -12.81 3.97 3.43
N TRP A 69 -11.90 3.22 2.82
CA TRP A 69 -12.30 2.20 1.84
C TRP A 69 -13.18 1.13 2.47
N ALA A 70 -12.87 0.69 3.68
CA ALA A 70 -13.65 -0.32 4.38
C ALA A 70 -15.05 0.19 4.79
N SER A 71 -15.21 1.48 5.06
CA SER A 71 -16.50 2.07 5.45
C SER A 71 -17.46 2.20 4.28
N VAL A 72 -16.95 2.44 3.07
CA VAL A 72 -17.76 2.50 1.84
C VAL A 72 -17.87 1.16 1.11
N PHE A 73 -17.14 0.15 1.56
CA PHE A 73 -17.15 -1.16 0.94
C PHE A 73 -18.45 -1.88 1.25
N ASP A 74 -19.20 -2.22 0.19
CA ASP A 74 -20.40 -3.04 0.32
C ASP A 74 -20.02 -4.50 0.53
N TRP A 75 -20.01 -4.89 1.81
CA TRP A 75 -19.71 -6.24 2.27
C TRP A 75 -20.68 -7.30 1.75
N SER A 76 -21.86 -6.93 1.24
CA SER A 76 -22.78 -7.88 0.62
C SER A 76 -22.26 -8.48 -0.69
N ASN A 77 -21.33 -7.77 -1.36
CA ASN A 77 -20.69 -8.23 -2.59
C ASN A 77 -19.62 -9.30 -2.35
N VAL A 78 -19.15 -9.46 -1.11
CA VAL A 78 -18.30 -10.58 -0.72
C VAL A 78 -19.21 -11.76 -0.44
N ARG A 79 -19.69 -12.38 -1.52
CA ARG A 79 -20.55 -13.56 -1.47
C ARG A 79 -19.96 -14.55 -0.47
N LYS A 80 -20.73 -14.90 0.58
CA LYS A 80 -20.35 -15.97 1.51
C LYS A 80 -20.17 -17.22 0.66
N VAL A 81 -18.92 -17.64 0.45
CA VAL A 81 -18.65 -19.01 -0.01
C VAL A 81 -19.01 -19.88 1.18
N ILE A 82 -20.29 -20.26 1.26
CA ILE A 82 -20.74 -21.31 2.16
C ILE A 82 -20.18 -22.59 1.55
N ALA A 83 -19.11 -23.09 2.14
CA ALA A 83 -18.57 -24.42 1.86
C ALA A 83 -19.49 -25.49 2.44
#